data_AF-A0A0Q7XJ15-F1
#
_entry.id   AF-A0A0Q7XJ15-F1
#
_cell.length_a   1.000
_cell.length_b   1.000
_cell.length_c   1.000
_cell.angle_alpha   90.00
_cell.angle_beta   90.00
_cell.angle_gamma   90.00
#
_symmetry.space_group_name_H-M   'P 1'
#
loop_
_entity.id
_entity.type
_entity.pdbx_description
1 polymer ?
#
loop_
_entity_poly.entity_id
_entity_poly.type
_entity_poly.pdbx_seq_one_letter_code
_entity_poly.pdbx_strand_id
1 'polypeptide(L)'
;MFGLFRKTSPVRILRLVSLASADRSRVDRPALKDAVLDGCLLALGRQPIEYDIDGPYRIPKGRTIGLKAFEHKLEEKGHEPYYGYRGVTPGESGFLVSFFDAPAYPSGFCEITVWRNSGTGAIDSCGFVQRIARAIQVDYGYEHDHQRRSSGNLSAELPE
;
A
#
# COMPACT_ATOMS: atom_id res chain seq x y z
N MET A 1 23.73 -32.72 2.84
CA MET A 1 22.63 -32.26 3.70
C MET A 1 21.80 -31.30 2.87
N PHE A 2 20.70 -31.77 2.28
CA PHE A 2 19.88 -30.97 1.38
C PHE A 2 19.22 -29.83 2.17
N GLY A 3 19.50 -28.58 1.79
CA GLY A 3 18.82 -27.43 2.35
C GLY A 3 17.33 -27.57 2.08
N LEU A 4 16.55 -27.79 3.14
CA LEU A 4 15.10 -27.70 3.07
C LEU A 4 14.76 -26.34 2.47
N PHE A 5 14.21 -26.34 1.25
CA PHE A 5 13.55 -25.17 0.69
C PHE A 5 12.49 -24.74 1.71
N ARG A 6 12.73 -23.65 2.43
CA ARG A 6 11.71 -23.04 3.28
C ARG A 6 10.59 -22.62 2.34
N LYS A 7 9.50 -23.39 2.33
CA LYS A 7 8.24 -22.98 1.69
C LYS A 7 7.86 -21.65 2.32
N THR A 8 8.08 -20.57 1.60
CA THR A 8 7.57 -19.26 1.97
C THR A 8 6.04 -19.32 1.87
N SER A 9 5.36 -18.94 2.94
CA SER A 9 3.90 -18.89 2.97
C SER A 9 3.39 -18.01 1.82
N PRO A 10 2.29 -18.41 1.16
CA PRO A 10 1.69 -17.58 0.12
C PRO A 10 1.23 -16.25 0.71
N VAL A 11 1.30 -15.19 -0.07
CA VAL A 11 0.83 -13.86 0.30
C VAL A 11 -0.46 -13.58 -0.45
N ARG A 12 -1.53 -13.28 0.27
CA ARG A 12 -2.79 -12.82 -0.31
C ARG A 12 -2.67 -11.32 -0.56
N ILE A 13 -3.03 -10.89 -1.77
CA ILE A 13 -2.88 -9.51 -2.22
C ILE A 13 -4.22 -9.04 -2.78
N LEU A 14 -4.70 -7.90 -2.28
CA LEU A 14 -5.80 -7.13 -2.86
C LEU A 14 -5.21 -5.87 -3.50
N ARG A 15 -5.51 -5.65 -4.77
CA ARG A 15 -5.13 -4.44 -5.51
C ARG A 15 -6.36 -3.69 -5.95
N LEU A 16 -6.34 -2.37 -5.74
CA LEU A 16 -7.38 -1.43 -6.14
C LEU A 16 -6.76 -0.34 -7.02
N VAL A 17 -7.48 0.09 -8.03
CA VAL A 17 -7.06 1.13 -8.97
C VAL A 17 -8.16 2.18 -9.09
N SER A 18 -7.75 3.44 -9.00
CA SER A 18 -8.56 4.63 -9.24
C SER A 18 -7.98 5.41 -10.42
N LEU A 19 -8.84 5.75 -11.36
CA LEU A 19 -8.57 6.59 -12.52
C LEU A 19 -9.24 7.95 -12.28
N ALA A 20 -8.44 8.94 -11.88
CA ALA A 20 -8.90 10.32 -11.87
C ALA A 20 -8.90 10.83 -13.32
N SER A 21 -10.08 10.94 -13.94
CA SER A 21 -10.25 11.54 -15.27
C SER A 21 -10.23 13.07 -15.20
N ALA A 22 -10.05 13.74 -16.35
CA ALA A 22 -10.02 15.20 -16.48
C ALA A 22 -11.16 15.95 -15.75
N ASP A 23 -12.36 15.35 -15.72
CA ASP A 23 -13.56 15.95 -15.13
C ASP A 23 -13.74 15.63 -13.63
N ARG A 24 -12.83 14.86 -13.02
CA ARG A 24 -12.88 14.47 -11.62
C ARG A 24 -11.84 15.25 -10.83
N SER A 25 -12.23 15.73 -9.66
CA SER A 25 -11.30 16.31 -8.69
C SER A 25 -10.14 15.34 -8.46
N ARG A 26 -8.91 15.86 -8.41
CA ARG A 26 -7.72 15.09 -8.02
C ARG A 26 -8.01 14.32 -6.73
N VAL A 27 -7.40 13.14 -6.60
CA VAL A 27 -7.48 12.32 -5.39
C VAL A 27 -7.12 13.17 -4.18
N ASP A 28 -8.04 13.25 -3.21
CA ASP A 28 -7.78 13.84 -1.90
C ASP A 28 -6.83 12.92 -1.14
N ARG A 29 -5.53 13.18 -1.26
CA ARG A 29 -4.47 12.35 -0.69
C ARG A 29 -4.49 12.31 0.84
N PRO A 30 -4.80 13.41 1.57
CA PRO A 30 -5.07 13.37 3.00
C PRO A 30 -6.20 12.41 3.36
N ALA A 31 -7.39 12.57 2.76
CA ALA A 31 -8.54 11.72 3.04
C ALA A 31 -8.26 10.25 2.69
N LEU A 32 -7.50 10.02 1.61
CA LEU A 32 -7.09 8.67 1.22
C LEU A 32 -6.12 8.05 2.23
N LYS A 33 -5.14 8.80 2.77
CA LYS A 33 -4.24 8.29 3.82
C LYS A 33 -5.06 7.76 5.00
N ASP A 34 -5.99 8.55 5.49
CA ASP A 34 -6.83 8.16 6.64
C ASP A 34 -7.70 6.93 6.31
N ALA A 35 -8.30 6.91 5.11
CA ALA A 35 -9.08 5.76 4.66
C ALA A 35 -8.26 4.48 4.54
N VAL A 36 -7.00 4.56 4.10
CA VAL A 36 -6.08 3.41 3.99
C VAL A 36 -5.67 2.92 5.38
N LEU A 37 -5.32 3.81 6.31
CA LEU A 37 -4.93 3.44 7.67
C LEU A 37 -6.09 2.78 8.43
N ASP A 38 -7.29 3.35 8.33
CA ASP A 38 -8.50 2.76 8.90
C ASP A 38 -8.88 1.46 8.21
N GLY A 39 -8.73 1.41 6.89
CA GLY A 39 -8.96 0.22 6.09
C GLY A 39 -8.04 -0.91 6.54
N CYS A 40 -6.76 -0.62 6.81
CA CYS A 40 -5.83 -1.61 7.34
C CYS A 40 -6.23 -2.09 8.73
N LEU A 41 -6.61 -1.19 9.64
CA LEU A 41 -7.07 -1.57 10.97
C LEU A 41 -8.26 -2.53 10.90
N LEU A 42 -9.21 -2.26 10.01
CA LEU A 42 -10.40 -3.10 9.82
C LEU A 42 -10.06 -4.43 9.12
N ALA A 43 -9.34 -4.37 8.00
CA ALA A 43 -9.10 -5.53 7.13
C ALA A 43 -8.00 -6.48 7.63
N LEU A 44 -7.05 -5.96 8.39
CA LEU A 44 -5.90 -6.70 8.92
C LEU A 44 -5.97 -6.89 10.44
N GLY A 45 -6.89 -6.20 11.12
CA GLY A 45 -7.05 -6.20 12.58
C GLY A 45 -6.06 -5.30 13.32
N ARG A 46 -5.19 -4.59 12.61
CA ARG A 46 -4.19 -3.66 13.15
C ARG A 46 -3.66 -2.71 12.08
N GLN A 47 -3.11 -1.59 12.52
CA GLN A 47 -2.30 -0.73 11.66
C GLN A 47 -0.87 -1.28 11.52
N PRO A 48 -0.17 -0.97 10.42
CA PRO A 48 1.24 -1.27 10.30
C PRO A 48 2.10 -0.61 11.39
N ILE A 49 3.28 -1.18 11.63
CA ILE A 49 4.21 -0.68 12.66
C ILE A 49 5.34 0.17 12.08
N GLU A 50 5.65 -0.03 10.80
CA GLU A 50 6.72 0.66 10.07
C GLU A 50 6.13 1.36 8.85
N TYR A 51 6.55 2.60 8.60
CA TYR A 51 6.06 3.42 7.50
C TYR A 51 7.20 4.03 6.68
N ASP A 52 6.93 4.25 5.40
CA ASP A 52 7.84 4.90 4.45
C ASP A 52 7.07 5.79 3.47
N ILE A 53 7.73 6.83 2.96
CA ILE A 53 7.17 7.81 2.02
C ILE A 53 8.05 7.85 0.77
N ASP A 54 7.45 7.52 -0.36
CA ASP A 54 8.08 7.51 -1.67
C ASP A 54 8.06 8.95 -2.24
N GLY A 55 9.23 9.59 -2.29
CA GLY A 55 9.34 11.02 -2.61
C GLY A 55 10.75 11.51 -2.99
N PRO A 56 10.90 12.77 -3.44
CA PRO A 56 12.20 13.42 -3.60
C PRO A 56 12.98 13.46 -2.27
N TYR A 57 12.27 13.35 -1.14
CA TYR A 57 12.80 13.33 0.21
C TYR A 57 12.78 11.94 0.84
N ARG A 58 13.00 10.87 0.04
CA ARG A 58 13.03 9.47 0.49
C ARG A 58 13.50 9.40 1.93
N ILE A 59 12.69 8.82 2.82
CA ILE A 59 13.21 8.56 4.17
C ILE A 59 14.42 7.64 3.97
N PRO A 60 15.61 7.97 4.52
CA PRO A 60 16.81 7.19 4.26
C PRO A 60 16.53 5.70 4.47
N LYS A 61 16.82 4.85 3.46
CA LYS A 61 16.68 3.39 3.56
C LYS A 61 17.38 2.94 4.85
N GLY A 62 16.61 2.38 5.78
CA GLY A 62 17.07 2.01 7.14
C GLY A 62 16.47 2.83 8.29
N ARG A 63 15.69 3.88 8.01
CA ARG A 63 14.81 4.55 8.99
C ARG A 63 13.35 4.34 8.61
N THR A 64 12.80 3.17 8.90
CA THR A 64 11.34 3.07 9.00
C THR A 64 10.89 3.89 10.20
N ILE A 65 9.82 4.67 10.03
CA ILE A 65 9.32 5.56 11.08
C ILE A 65 8.00 5.03 11.62
N GLY A 66 7.69 5.33 12.87
CA GLY A 66 6.38 5.05 13.45
C GLY A 66 5.30 6.01 12.91
N LEU A 67 4.04 5.63 13.10
CA LEU A 67 2.87 6.35 12.58
C LEU A 67 2.91 7.86 12.84
N LYS A 68 3.23 8.30 14.07
CA LYS A 68 3.27 9.73 14.43
C LYS A 68 4.26 10.55 13.59
N ALA A 69 5.44 9.99 13.33
CA ALA A 69 6.45 10.68 12.52
C ALA A 69 6.07 10.67 11.04
N PHE A 70 5.39 9.62 10.59
CA PHE A 70 4.83 9.53 9.23
C PHE A 70 3.76 10.59 9.00
N GLU A 71 2.80 10.71 9.91
CA GLU A 71 1.74 11.72 9.86
C GLU A 71 2.31 13.13 9.92
N HIS A 72 3.19 13.41 10.89
CA HIS A 72 3.85 14.71 11.01
C HIS A 72 4.59 15.10 9.72
N LYS A 73 5.29 14.17 9.08
CA LYS A 73 6.02 14.47 7.83
C LYS A 73 5.08 14.80 6.67
N LEU A 74 3.95 14.11 6.55
CA LEU A 74 2.94 14.41 5.54
C LEU A 74 2.22 15.74 5.80
N GLU A 75 1.94 16.07 7.06
CA GLU A 75 1.37 17.36 7.47
C GLU A 75 2.33 18.52 7.22
N GLU A 76 3.61 18.35 7.56
CA GLU A 76 4.62 19.42 7.43
C GLU A 76 4.99 19.71 5.97
N LYS A 77 5.07 18.67 5.12
CA LYS A 77 5.55 18.81 3.74
C LYS A 77 4.44 18.80 2.69
N GLY A 78 3.21 18.46 3.08
CA GLY A 78 2.09 18.25 2.18
C GLY A 78 2.17 16.92 1.42
N HIS A 79 1.05 16.48 0.83
CA HIS A 79 0.95 15.16 0.18
C HIS A 79 1.34 15.15 -1.30
N GLU A 80 1.26 16.30 -1.97
CA GLU A 80 1.50 16.43 -3.42
C GLU A 80 2.93 16.06 -3.86
N PRO A 81 4.01 16.40 -3.13
CA PRO A 81 5.38 16.10 -3.58
C PRO A 81 5.73 14.60 -3.62
N TYR A 82 4.87 13.74 -3.07
CA TYR A 82 5.14 12.31 -2.91
C TYR A 82 4.48 11.49 -4.01
N TYR A 83 5.18 10.47 -4.50
CA TYR A 83 4.67 9.53 -5.50
C TYR A 83 4.09 8.25 -4.87
N GLY A 84 4.18 8.12 -3.54
CA GLY A 84 3.54 7.03 -2.82
C GLY A 84 3.90 7.00 -1.35
N TYR A 85 3.33 6.03 -0.65
CA TYR A 85 3.70 5.70 0.72
C TYR A 85 3.28 4.28 1.04
N ARG A 86 3.93 3.68 2.03
CA ARG A 86 3.66 2.29 2.45
C ARG A 86 3.71 2.16 3.96
N GLY A 87 2.99 1.16 4.45
CA GLY A 87 3.03 0.73 5.83
C GLY A 87 3.21 -0.79 5.89
N VAL A 88 4.15 -1.27 6.70
CA VAL A 88 4.50 -2.68 6.80
C VAL A 88 4.45 -3.15 8.25
N THR A 89 3.96 -4.38 8.44
CA THR A 89 4.23 -5.21 9.62
C THR A 89 5.10 -6.38 9.17
N PRO A 90 6.41 -6.36 9.46
CA PRO A 90 7.37 -7.31 8.90
C PRO A 90 6.95 -8.76 9.05
N GLY A 91 6.97 -9.50 7.94
CA GLY A 91 6.61 -10.92 7.89
C GLY A 91 5.11 -11.21 7.89
N GLU A 92 4.25 -10.21 8.09
CA GLU A 92 2.82 -10.42 8.36
C GLU A 92 1.91 -9.76 7.34
N SER A 93 1.99 -8.45 7.13
CA SER A 93 1.05 -7.71 6.28
C SER A 93 1.56 -6.31 5.96
N GLY A 94 0.90 -5.62 5.04
CA GLY A 94 1.19 -4.22 4.77
C GLY A 94 0.32 -3.65 3.66
N PHE A 95 0.59 -2.40 3.32
CA PHE A 95 -0.02 -1.71 2.21
C PHE A 95 0.98 -0.83 1.47
N LEU A 96 0.68 -0.52 0.22
CA LEU A 96 1.36 0.45 -0.63
C LEU A 96 0.30 1.28 -1.34
N VAL A 97 0.46 2.59 -1.28
CA VAL A 97 -0.28 3.54 -2.10
C VAL A 97 0.70 4.17 -3.07
N SER A 98 0.37 4.18 -4.35
CA SER A 98 1.17 4.80 -5.39
C SER A 98 0.33 5.78 -6.19
N PHE A 99 0.90 6.94 -6.47
CA PHE A 99 0.31 8.01 -7.27
C PHE A 99 1.14 8.19 -8.53
N PHE A 100 0.48 8.16 -9.69
CA PHE A 100 1.11 8.40 -10.96
C PHE A 100 0.38 9.48 -11.71
N ASP A 101 1.12 10.48 -12.19
CA ASP A 101 0.63 11.39 -13.21
C ASP A 101 1.05 10.82 -14.56
N ALA A 102 0.13 10.67 -15.51
CA ALA A 102 0.46 10.29 -16.88
C ALA A 102 0.43 11.55 -17.75
N PRO A 103 1.57 12.18 -18.09
CA PRO A 103 1.58 13.50 -18.75
C PRO A 103 0.84 13.56 -20.08
N ALA A 104 0.71 12.42 -20.77
CA ALA A 104 0.00 12.30 -22.03
C ALA A 104 -1.54 12.27 -21.88
N TYR A 105 -2.05 12.12 -20.67
CA TYR A 105 -3.47 12.09 -20.36
C TYR A 105 -3.76 13.14 -19.28
N PRO A 106 -4.90 13.84 -19.33
CA PRO A 106 -5.35 14.72 -18.24
C PRO A 106 -5.82 13.90 -17.02
N SER A 107 -5.14 12.78 -16.72
CA SER A 107 -5.60 11.77 -15.79
C SER A 107 -4.52 11.44 -14.76
N GLY A 108 -4.92 11.44 -13.49
CA GLY A 108 -4.11 10.92 -12.38
C GLY A 108 -4.50 9.48 -12.06
N PHE A 109 -3.53 8.67 -11.65
CA PHE A 109 -3.73 7.28 -11.30
C PHE A 109 -3.37 7.09 -9.83
N CYS A 110 -4.20 6.34 -9.11
CA CYS A 110 -3.87 5.86 -7.78
C CYS A 110 -4.00 4.33 -7.76
N GLU A 111 -2.94 3.65 -7.33
CA GLU A 111 -2.94 2.22 -7.06
C GLU A 111 -2.80 2.01 -5.55
N ILE A 112 -3.63 1.14 -4.99
CA ILE A 112 -3.57 0.72 -3.59
C ILE A 112 -3.41 -0.80 -3.58
N THR A 113 -2.29 -1.26 -3.04
CA THR A 113 -2.03 -2.67 -2.79
C THR A 113 -2.08 -2.92 -1.30
N VAL A 114 -2.89 -3.86 -0.83
CA VAL A 114 -2.85 -4.38 0.54
C VAL A 114 -2.54 -5.87 0.49
N TRP A 115 -1.68 -6.33 1.40
CA TRP A 115 -1.28 -7.72 1.43
C TRP A 115 -1.23 -8.29 2.84
N ARG A 116 -1.41 -9.60 2.93
CA ARG A 116 -1.30 -10.37 4.16
C ARG A 116 -0.69 -11.74 3.85
N ASN A 117 0.28 -12.14 4.68
CA ASN A 117 0.78 -13.49 4.68
C ASN A 117 -0.36 -14.44 5.05
N SER A 118 -0.64 -15.44 4.21
CA SER A 118 -1.78 -16.34 4.40
C SER A 118 -1.69 -17.14 5.71
N GLY A 119 -0.48 -17.30 6.26
CA GLY A 119 -0.28 -17.93 7.56
C GLY A 119 -0.74 -17.09 8.76
N THR A 120 -1.04 -15.80 8.58
CA THR A 120 -1.45 -14.89 9.66
C THR A 120 -2.93 -14.54 9.65
N GLY A 121 -3.68 -14.97 8.62
CA GLY A 121 -5.12 -14.76 8.49
C GLY A 121 -5.55 -14.31 7.08
N ALA A 122 -6.84 -14.05 6.93
CA ALA A 122 -7.42 -13.51 5.69
C ALA A 122 -7.44 -11.97 5.70
N ILE A 123 -7.62 -11.37 4.51
CA ILE A 123 -7.92 -9.95 4.36
C ILE A 123 -9.45 -9.82 4.31
N ASP A 124 -10.05 -8.95 5.11
CA ASP A 124 -11.44 -8.52 4.86
C ASP A 124 -11.45 -7.51 3.70
N SER A 125 -11.42 -8.05 2.48
CA SER A 125 -11.37 -7.25 1.25
C SER A 125 -12.60 -6.36 1.09
N CYS A 126 -13.78 -6.82 1.52
CA CYS A 126 -15.02 -6.05 1.42
C CYS A 126 -14.97 -4.83 2.33
N GLY A 127 -14.59 -5.04 3.60
CA GLY A 127 -14.44 -3.95 4.56
C GLY A 127 -13.36 -2.94 4.13
N PHE A 128 -12.24 -3.43 3.58
CA PHE A 128 -11.19 -2.56 3.03
C PHE A 128 -11.73 -1.68 1.89
N VAL A 129 -12.33 -2.30 0.87
CA VAL A 129 -12.89 -1.59 -0.30
C VAL A 129 -13.94 -0.57 0.13
N GLN A 130 -14.83 -0.92 1.05
CA GLN A 130 -15.84 0.01 1.57
C GLN A 130 -15.23 1.24 2.25
N ARG A 131 -14.09 1.08 2.94
CA ARG A 131 -13.39 2.22 3.56
C ARG A 131 -12.74 3.10 2.50
N ILE A 132 -12.05 2.50 1.52
CA ILE A 132 -11.39 3.21 0.42
C ILE A 132 -12.39 3.96 -0.46
N ALA A 133 -13.53 3.35 -0.77
CA ALA A 133 -14.59 3.93 -1.60
C ALA A 133 -15.20 5.22 -1.03
N ARG A 134 -14.96 5.53 0.26
CA ARG A 134 -15.38 6.80 0.87
C ARG A 134 -14.42 7.96 0.57
N ALA A 135 -13.17 7.66 0.22
CA ALA A 135 -12.15 8.66 -0.07
C ALA A 135 -11.91 8.82 -1.57
N ILE A 136 -12.00 7.74 -2.34
CA ILE A 136 -11.77 7.75 -3.78
C ILE A 136 -12.77 6.84 -4.50
N GLN A 137 -12.99 7.12 -5.79
CA GLN A 137 -13.65 6.16 -6.66
C GLN A 137 -12.71 4.98 -6.96
N VAL A 138 -13.18 3.76 -6.77
CA VAL A 138 -12.45 2.55 -7.16
C VAL A 138 -13.00 2.08 -8.51
N ASP A 139 -12.19 2.13 -9.56
CA ASP A 139 -12.61 1.72 -10.91
C ASP A 139 -12.34 0.23 -11.16
N TYR A 140 -11.25 -0.30 -10.59
CA TYR A 140 -10.91 -1.71 -10.70
C TYR A 140 -10.37 -2.26 -9.38
N GLY A 141 -10.66 -3.53 -9.10
CA GLY A 141 -10.11 -4.23 -7.96
C GLY A 141 -10.01 -5.73 -8.20
N TYR A 142 -8.93 -6.36 -7.76
CA TYR A 142 -8.75 -7.81 -7.84
C TYR A 142 -7.94 -8.35 -6.66
N GLU A 143 -8.24 -9.58 -6.30
CA GLU A 143 -7.55 -10.32 -5.25
C GLU A 143 -6.89 -11.56 -5.82
N HIS A 144 -5.66 -11.84 -5.42
CA HIS A 144 -4.92 -13.01 -5.88
C HIS A 144 -3.94 -13.53 -4.82
N ASP A 145 -3.61 -14.82 -4.92
CA ASP A 145 -2.53 -15.43 -4.15
C ASP A 145 -1.21 -15.31 -4.88
N HIS A 146 -0.18 -14.82 -4.21
CA HIS A 146 1.18 -14.77 -4.70
C HIS A 146 2.03 -15.82 -3.98
N GLN A 147 2.53 -16.81 -4.73
CA GLN A 147 3.50 -17.78 -4.21
C GLN A 147 4.91 -17.17 -4.28
N ARG A 148 5.51 -16.87 -3.12
CA ARG A 148 6.92 -16.50 -3.06
C ARG A 148 7.77 -17.66 -3.59
N ARG A 149 8.39 -17.50 -4.76
CA ARG A 149 9.36 -18.46 -5.30
C ARG A 149 10.70 -18.29 -4.58
N SER A 150 11.28 -19.38 -4.10
CA SER A 150 12.46 -19.42 -3.24
C SER A 150 13.80 -19.22 -3.98
N SER A 151 13.87 -18.40 -5.03
CA SER A 151 15.12 -18.16 -5.76
C SER A 151 15.12 -16.84 -6.54
N GLY A 152 15.97 -15.90 -6.09
CA GLY A 152 16.40 -14.72 -6.85
C GLY A 152 15.77 -13.39 -6.41
N ASN A 153 16.58 -12.52 -5.79
CA ASN A 153 16.36 -11.09 -5.52
C ASN A 153 14.93 -10.56 -5.62
N LEU A 154 14.23 -10.55 -4.47
CA LEU A 154 12.82 -10.17 -4.31
C LEU A 154 12.61 -8.70 -3.92
N SER A 155 13.60 -7.82 -4.04
CA SER A 155 13.48 -6.40 -3.71
C SER A 155 12.71 -5.57 -4.77
N ALA A 156 12.16 -6.21 -5.81
CA ALA A 156 11.57 -5.54 -6.97
C ALA A 156 10.06 -5.79 -7.19
N GLU A 157 9.45 -6.80 -6.57
CA GLU A 157 8.06 -7.20 -6.88
C GLU A 157 7.06 -7.06 -5.72
N LEU A 158 7.56 -6.89 -4.49
CA LEU A 158 6.78 -6.47 -3.34
C LEU A 158 7.58 -5.35 -2.67
N PRO A 159 6.95 -4.22 -2.29
CA PRO A 159 7.67 -3.20 -1.52
C PRO A 159 8.12 -3.84 -0.20
N GLU A 160 9.44 -3.89 0.01
CA GLU A 160 10.10 -4.41 1.22
C GLU A 160 9.53 -3.85 2.52
#